data_AF-A0A6L2PB48-F1
#
_entry.id   AF-A0A6L2PB48-F1
#
_cell.length_a   1.000
_cell.length_b   1.000
_cell.length_c   1.000
_cell.angle_alpha   90.00
_cell.angle_beta   90.00
_cell.angle_gamma   90.00
#
_symmetry.space_group_name_H-M   'P 1'
#
loop_
_entity.id
_entity.type
_entity.pdbx_description
1 polymer ?
#
loop_
_entity_poly.entity_id
_entity_poly.type
_entity_poly.pdbx_seq_one_letter_code
_entity_poly.pdbx_strand_id
1 'polypeptide(L)'
;ILLYRVCRCCRRIYVKLFHTIFHALAIPCIVVGFIAVLDSHNLNPAGPIPNFYSLHSWMGLVTMGLFAVQFVVGFFSFLILLCCEGATAAFRASLVPIHATFGITTFMLAVATCLTGLTEKAFFELGNTYSKLPEEALILNSLAMVLTVSAIVVAYIIMKDDFKYQGHILITAQGD
;
A
#
# COMPACT_ATOMS: atom_id res chain seq x y z
N ILE A 1 -4.82 0.42 4.75
CA ILE A 1 -5.11 -1.04 4.65
C ILE A 1 -5.82 -1.65 5.89
N LEU A 2 -5.25 -1.65 7.10
CA LEU A 2 -5.83 -2.39 8.26
C LEU A 2 -7.02 -1.74 8.97
N LEU A 3 -7.45 -0.54 8.57
CA LEU A 3 -8.50 0.21 9.28
C LEU A 3 -9.80 -0.57 9.53
N TYR A 4 -10.25 -1.36 8.55
CA TYR A 4 -11.45 -2.20 8.70
C TYR A 4 -11.29 -3.40 9.65
N ARG A 5 -10.05 -3.70 10.07
CA ARG A 5 -9.73 -4.75 11.04
C ARG A 5 -9.53 -4.18 12.44
N VAL A 6 -8.98 -2.96 12.53
CA VAL A 6 -8.70 -2.29 13.81
C VAL A 6 -9.93 -1.53 14.32
N CYS A 7 -10.57 -0.72 13.49
CA CYS A 7 -11.68 0.17 13.89
C CYS A 7 -13.04 -0.53 13.80
N ARG A 8 -13.20 -1.67 14.49
CA ARG A 8 -14.44 -2.48 14.43
C ARG A 8 -15.64 -1.83 15.12
N CYS A 9 -15.41 -0.96 16.10
CA CYS A 9 -16.47 -0.26 16.84
C CYS A 9 -16.94 1.05 16.17
N CYS A 10 -16.27 1.50 15.11
CA CYS A 10 -16.57 2.76 14.45
C CYS A 10 -17.67 2.58 13.39
N ARG A 11 -18.46 3.63 13.13
CA ARG A 11 -19.40 3.62 12.00
C ARG A 11 -18.63 3.38 10.71
N ARG A 12 -19.16 2.51 9.85
CA ARG A 12 -18.51 2.07 8.61
C ARG A 12 -18.13 3.21 7.67
N ILE A 13 -18.91 4.30 7.67
CA ILE A 13 -18.61 5.51 6.90
C ILE A 13 -17.33 6.22 7.37
N TYR A 14 -17.06 6.28 8.67
CA TYR A 14 -15.82 6.88 9.19
C TYR A 14 -14.61 6.03 8.81
N VAL A 15 -14.73 4.70 8.92
CA VAL A 15 -13.66 3.78 8.51
C VAL A 15 -13.34 3.92 7.02
N LYS A 16 -14.36 4.09 6.17
CA LYS A 16 -14.21 4.43 4.74
C LYS A 16 -13.44 5.73 4.54
N LEU A 17 -13.87 6.81 5.18
CA LEU A 17 -13.25 8.12 5.03
C LEU A 17 -11.80 8.11 5.48
N PHE A 18 -11.48 7.57 6.66
CA PHE A 18 -10.10 7.46 7.13
C PHE A 18 -9.24 6.59 6.21
N HIS A 19 -9.80 5.51 5.67
CA HIS A 19 -9.09 4.67 4.70
C HIS A 19 -8.72 5.47 3.45
N THR A 20 -9.68 6.20 2.89
CA THR A 20 -9.44 7.07 1.74
C THR A 20 -8.45 8.18 2.07
N ILE A 21 -8.56 8.83 3.24
CA ILE A 21 -7.65 9.91 3.65
C ILE A 21 -6.21 9.41 3.76
N PHE A 22 -5.96 8.26 4.42
CA PHE A 22 -4.59 7.74 4.51
C PHE A 22 -4.01 7.37 3.15
N HIS A 23 -4.82 6.83 2.24
CA HIS A 23 -4.38 6.57 0.87
C HIS A 23 -4.17 7.88 0.09
N ALA A 24 -5.00 8.90 0.29
CA ALA A 24 -4.82 10.21 -0.33
C ALA A 24 -3.54 10.90 0.14
N LEU A 25 -3.19 10.79 1.43
CA LEU A 25 -1.95 11.32 2.00
C LEU A 25 -0.70 10.63 1.44
N ALA A 26 -0.81 9.39 0.96
CA ALA A 26 0.31 8.70 0.31
C ALA A 26 0.62 9.26 -1.09
N ILE A 27 -0.36 9.85 -1.78
CA ILE A 27 -0.20 10.40 -3.14
C ILE A 27 0.93 11.44 -3.20
N PRO A 28 0.94 12.53 -2.41
CA PRO A 28 2.01 13.50 -2.46
C PRO A 28 3.37 12.90 -2.09
N CYS A 29 3.43 11.94 -1.15
CA CYS A 29 4.68 11.25 -0.80
C CYS A 29 5.25 10.47 -1.99
N ILE A 30 4.39 9.75 -2.73
CA ILE A 30 4.79 9.00 -3.94
C ILE A 30 5.26 9.97 -5.02
N VAL A 31 4.53 11.05 -5.27
CA VAL A 31 4.88 12.06 -6.28
C VAL A 31 6.22 12.70 -5.98
N VAL A 32 6.43 13.14 -4.73
CA VAL A 32 7.71 13.75 -4.31
C VAL A 32 8.87 12.76 -4.45
N GLY A 33 8.70 11.51 -3.99
CA GLY A 33 9.74 10.50 -4.12
C GLY A 33 10.09 10.17 -5.58
N PHE A 34 9.07 10.11 -6.45
CA PHE A 34 9.27 9.84 -7.88
C PHE A 34 9.96 11.00 -8.61
N ILE A 35 9.57 12.24 -8.33
CA ILE A 35 10.25 13.42 -8.88
C ILE A 35 11.69 13.48 -8.37
N ALA A 36 11.91 13.23 -7.08
CA ALA A 36 13.25 13.26 -6.49
C ALA A 36 14.22 12.29 -7.17
N VAL A 37 13.80 11.05 -7.48
CA VAL A 37 14.68 10.11 -8.19
C VAL A 37 14.94 10.54 -9.63
N LEU A 38 13.92 11.03 -10.35
CA LEU A 38 14.08 11.52 -11.72
C LEU A 38 15.02 12.72 -11.78
N ASP A 39 14.87 13.69 -10.88
CA ASP A 39 15.75 14.85 -10.79
C ASP A 39 17.17 14.43 -10.42
N SER A 40 17.33 13.51 -9.46
CA SER A 40 18.65 13.01 -9.05
C SER A 40 19.42 12.33 -10.20
N HIS A 41 18.69 11.66 -11.10
CA HIS A 41 19.27 11.00 -12.26
C HIS A 41 19.54 11.98 -13.40
N ASN A 42 18.56 12.80 -13.75
CA ASN A 42 18.63 13.69 -14.92
C ASN A 42 19.55 14.89 -14.69
N LEU A 43 19.61 15.38 -13.45
CA LEU A 43 20.40 16.56 -13.05
C LEU A 43 21.68 16.17 -12.32
N ASN A 44 22.13 14.93 -12.44
CA ASN A 44 23.35 14.47 -11.79
C ASN A 44 24.56 15.28 -12.30
N PRO A 45 25.36 15.91 -11.41
CA PRO A 45 26.53 16.70 -11.80
C PRO A 45 27.59 15.94 -12.60
N ALA A 46 27.71 14.62 -12.41
CA ALA A 46 28.65 13.77 -13.12
C ALA A 46 28.16 13.34 -14.52
N GLY A 47 26.91 13.68 -14.86
CA GLY A 47 26.24 13.32 -16.10
C GLY A 47 24.96 12.51 -15.87
N PRO A 48 23.96 12.60 -16.77
CA PRO A 48 22.67 11.95 -16.57
C PRO A 48 22.76 10.43 -16.38
N ILE A 49 22.03 9.90 -15.40
CA ILE A 49 21.86 8.47 -15.18
C ILE A 49 20.65 7.98 -15.97
N PRO A 50 20.73 6.88 -16.74
CA PRO A 50 19.57 6.30 -17.41
C PRO A 50 18.45 5.96 -16.41
N ASN A 51 17.21 6.25 -16.79
CA ASN A 51 16.04 5.91 -15.98
C ASN A 51 15.47 4.53 -16.37
N PHE A 52 14.74 3.91 -15.45
CA PHE A 52 13.89 2.74 -15.69
C PHE A 52 14.60 1.47 -16.21
N TYR A 53 15.87 1.27 -15.88
CA TYR A 53 16.62 0.08 -16.31
C TYR A 53 16.66 -1.04 -15.25
N SER A 54 16.40 -0.73 -13.98
CA SER A 54 16.49 -1.70 -12.88
C SER A 54 15.17 -2.41 -12.61
N LEU A 55 15.21 -3.64 -12.09
CA LEU A 55 14.00 -4.37 -11.67
C LEU A 55 13.21 -3.57 -10.61
N HIS A 56 13.90 -2.89 -9.69
CA HIS A 56 13.30 -1.99 -8.72
C HIS A 56 12.41 -0.93 -9.40
N SER A 57 12.94 -0.27 -10.44
CA SER A 57 12.19 0.76 -11.16
C SER A 57 10.95 0.23 -11.89
N TRP A 58 11.01 -0.98 -12.47
CA TRP A 58 9.87 -1.62 -13.13
C TRP A 58 8.79 -2.02 -12.12
N MET A 59 9.19 -2.62 -10.99
CA MET A 59 8.27 -2.95 -9.89
C MET A 59 7.63 -1.69 -9.30
N GLY A 60 8.40 -0.60 -9.17
CA GLY A 60 7.92 0.70 -8.72
C GLY A 60 6.85 1.27 -9.64
N LEU A 61 7.08 1.27 -10.95
CA LEU A 61 6.08 1.74 -11.93
C LEU A 61 4.78 0.92 -11.88
N VAL A 62 4.88 -0.42 -11.81
CA VAL A 62 3.70 -1.28 -11.67
C VAL A 62 2.97 -1.00 -10.35
N THR A 63 3.70 -0.83 -9.26
CA THR A 63 3.11 -0.50 -7.94
C THR A 63 2.36 0.83 -7.98
N MET A 64 2.98 1.88 -8.53
CA MET A 64 2.37 3.20 -8.67
C MET A 64 1.13 3.17 -9.55
N GLY A 65 1.19 2.46 -10.69
CA GLY A 65 0.06 2.29 -11.59
C GLY A 65 -1.11 1.55 -10.92
N LEU A 66 -0.83 0.41 -10.28
CA LEU A 66 -1.85 -0.34 -9.53
C LEU A 66 -2.44 0.49 -8.39
N PHE A 67 -1.62 1.24 -7.66
CA PHE A 67 -2.09 2.14 -6.60
C PHE A 67 -3.03 3.22 -7.15
N ALA A 68 -2.67 3.87 -8.25
CA ALA A 68 -3.49 4.91 -8.87
C ALA A 68 -4.84 4.36 -9.35
N VAL A 69 -4.84 3.24 -10.07
CA VAL A 69 -6.07 2.55 -10.51
C VAL A 69 -6.93 2.19 -9.29
N GLN A 70 -6.32 1.62 -8.25
CA GLN A 70 -7.05 1.21 -7.04
C GLN A 70 -7.63 2.38 -6.26
N PHE A 71 -6.91 3.50 -6.17
CA PHE A 71 -7.40 4.70 -5.53
C PHE A 71 -8.61 5.27 -6.29
N VAL A 72 -8.51 5.41 -7.62
CA VAL A 72 -9.60 5.92 -8.46
C VAL A 72 -10.82 5.00 -8.39
N VAL A 73 -10.65 3.71 -8.68
CA VAL A 73 -11.75 2.73 -8.65
C VAL A 73 -12.38 2.67 -7.26
N GLY A 74 -11.57 2.66 -6.20
CA GLY A 74 -12.05 2.63 -4.82
C GLY A 74 -12.81 3.90 -4.43
N PHE A 75 -12.31 5.08 -4.80
CA PHE A 75 -12.94 6.36 -4.54
C PHE A 75 -14.31 6.46 -5.21
N PHE A 76 -14.40 6.19 -6.51
CA PHE A 76 -15.68 6.25 -7.22
C PHE A 76 -16.64 5.18 -6.73
N SER A 77 -16.19 3.92 -6.61
CA SER A 77 -17.09 2.80 -6.31
C SER A 77 -17.55 2.80 -4.87
N PHE A 78 -16.70 3.15 -3.89
CA PHE A 78 -17.01 2.99 -2.47
C PHE A 78 -17.30 4.28 -1.70
N LEU A 79 -17.12 5.45 -2.32
CA LEU A 79 -17.57 6.76 -1.79
C LEU A 79 -18.60 7.43 -2.70
N ILE A 80 -18.28 7.70 -3.97
CA ILE A 80 -19.18 8.48 -4.83
C ILE A 80 -20.49 7.73 -5.10
N LEU A 81 -20.41 6.47 -5.52
CA LEU A 81 -21.61 5.68 -5.82
C LEU A 81 -22.48 5.37 -4.58
N LEU A 82 -22.06 5.73 -3.36
CA LEU A 82 -22.95 5.65 -2.19
C LEU A 82 -24.13 6.62 -2.28
N CYS A 83 -24.04 7.71 -3.05
CA CYS A 83 -25.18 8.60 -3.26
C CYS A 83 -26.36 7.91 -3.99
N CYS A 84 -26.07 6.86 -4.77
CA CYS A 84 -27.03 6.04 -5.50
C CYS A 84 -27.09 4.64 -4.88
N GLU A 85 -27.36 4.55 -3.58
CA GLU A 85 -27.12 3.33 -2.78
C GLU A 85 -27.82 2.09 -3.36
N GLY A 86 -29.09 2.20 -3.73
CA GLY A 86 -29.89 1.09 -4.26
C GLY A 86 -29.47 0.62 -5.66
N ALA A 87 -29.31 1.54 -6.61
CA ALA A 87 -29.02 1.21 -8.01
C ALA A 87 -27.64 0.58 -8.24
N THR A 88 -26.67 0.89 -7.38
CA THR A 88 -25.27 0.46 -7.55
C THR A 88 -24.81 -0.58 -6.53
N ALA A 89 -25.69 -1.06 -5.65
CA ALA A 89 -25.35 -2.01 -4.58
C ALA A 89 -24.71 -3.30 -5.12
N ALA A 90 -25.30 -3.93 -6.14
CA ALA A 90 -24.80 -5.17 -6.72
C ALA A 90 -23.40 -5.00 -7.34
N PHE A 91 -23.20 -3.91 -8.07
CA PHE A 91 -21.90 -3.58 -8.67
C PHE A 91 -20.82 -3.31 -7.62
N ARG A 92 -21.13 -2.54 -6.57
CA ARG A 92 -20.17 -2.32 -5.47
C ARG A 92 -19.83 -3.63 -4.78
N ALA A 93 -20.82 -4.51 -4.55
CA ALA A 93 -20.60 -5.79 -3.89
C ALA A 93 -19.66 -6.70 -4.70
N SER A 94 -19.79 -6.75 -6.03
CA SER A 94 -18.89 -7.54 -6.88
C SER A 94 -17.46 -6.98 -6.94
N LEU A 95 -17.29 -5.67 -6.75
CA LEU A 95 -15.96 -5.03 -6.71
C LEU A 95 -15.21 -5.22 -5.39
N VAL A 96 -15.89 -5.49 -4.26
CA VAL A 96 -15.23 -5.69 -2.96
C VAL A 96 -14.09 -6.72 -3.00
N PRO A 97 -14.28 -7.96 -3.49
CA PRO A 97 -13.21 -8.96 -3.51
C PRO A 97 -12.06 -8.54 -4.44
N ILE A 98 -12.36 -7.91 -5.57
CA ILE A 98 -11.35 -7.42 -6.52
C ILE A 98 -10.50 -6.34 -5.86
N HIS A 99 -11.15 -5.32 -5.30
CA HIS A 99 -10.46 -4.21 -4.64
C HIS A 99 -9.63 -4.68 -3.44
N ALA A 100 -10.16 -5.60 -2.62
CA ALA A 100 -9.44 -6.14 -1.48
C ALA A 100 -8.19 -6.94 -1.90
N THR A 101 -8.33 -7.82 -2.89
CA THR A 101 -7.21 -8.65 -3.39
C THR A 101 -6.13 -7.80 -4.04
N PHE A 102 -6.49 -6.92 -4.97
CA PHE A 102 -5.50 -6.02 -5.57
C PHE A 102 -4.92 -5.05 -4.53
N GLY A 103 -5.67 -4.67 -3.50
CA GLY A 103 -5.19 -3.82 -2.42
C GLY A 103 -4.05 -4.46 -1.62
N ILE A 104 -4.19 -5.74 -1.24
CA ILE A 104 -3.10 -6.48 -0.58
C ILE A 104 -1.94 -6.77 -1.54
N THR A 105 -2.21 -7.12 -2.80
CA THR A 105 -1.16 -7.33 -3.81
C THR A 105 -0.33 -6.08 -4.04
N THR A 106 -0.94 -4.91 -4.18
CA THR A 106 -0.22 -3.63 -4.34
C THR A 106 0.66 -3.34 -3.11
N PHE A 107 0.20 -3.65 -1.90
CA PHE A 107 0.99 -3.48 -0.69
C PHE A 107 2.20 -4.41 -0.64
N MET A 108 2.03 -5.68 -1.02
CA MET A 108 3.16 -6.61 -1.12
C MET A 108 4.17 -6.16 -2.17
N LEU A 109 3.70 -5.67 -3.32
CA LEU A 109 4.56 -5.17 -4.38
C LEU A 109 5.30 -3.89 -3.95
N ALA A 110 4.65 -3.01 -3.18
CA ALA A 110 5.29 -1.83 -2.60
C ALA A 110 6.43 -2.23 -1.65
N VAL A 111 6.19 -3.19 -0.74
CA VAL A 111 7.24 -3.69 0.16
C VAL A 111 8.37 -4.33 -0.64
N ALA A 112 8.06 -5.19 -1.61
CA ALA A 112 9.08 -5.82 -2.45
C ALA A 112 9.89 -4.79 -3.25
N THR A 113 9.26 -3.72 -3.73
CA THR A 113 9.92 -2.58 -4.38
C THR A 113 10.84 -1.84 -3.42
N CYS A 114 10.42 -1.61 -2.17
CA CYS A 114 11.29 -1.01 -1.15
C CYS A 114 12.50 -1.91 -0.85
N LEU A 115 12.31 -3.23 -0.74
CA LEU A 115 13.40 -4.17 -0.49
C LEU A 115 14.44 -4.18 -1.62
N THR A 116 13.99 -4.20 -2.87
CA THR A 116 14.91 -4.14 -4.02
C THR A 116 15.61 -2.79 -4.10
N GLY A 117 14.93 -1.68 -3.79
CA GLY A 117 15.54 -0.34 -3.77
C GLY A 117 16.56 -0.15 -2.66
N LEU A 118 16.29 -0.65 -1.45
CA LEU A 118 17.26 -0.64 -0.35
C LEU A 118 18.50 -1.48 -0.69
N THR A 119 18.29 -2.64 -1.32
CA THR A 119 19.39 -3.51 -1.76
C THR A 119 20.23 -2.86 -2.85
N GLU A 120 19.59 -2.27 -3.86
CA GLU A 120 20.24 -1.54 -4.94
C GLU A 120 21.07 -0.37 -4.39
N LYS A 121 20.49 0.42 -3.48
CA LYS A 121 21.18 1.53 -2.83
C LYS A 121 22.37 1.06 -1.97
N ALA A 122 22.21 -0.04 -1.23
CA ALA A 122 23.28 -0.61 -0.42
C ALA A 122 24.48 -1.03 -1.29
N PHE A 123 24.24 -1.69 -2.42
CA PHE A 123 25.30 -2.10 -3.32
C PHE A 123 25.98 -0.93 -4.03
N PHE A 124 25.22 0.11 -4.41
CA PHE A 124 25.79 1.28 -5.08
C PHE A 124 26.63 2.15 -4.15
N GLU A 125 26.21 2.34 -2.90
CA GLU A 125 26.93 3.21 -1.96
C GLU A 125 28.03 2.48 -1.19
N LEU A 126 27.77 1.25 -0.74
CA LEU A 126 28.69 0.52 0.13
C LEU A 126 29.58 -0.46 -0.64
N GLY A 127 29.17 -0.89 -1.84
CA GLY A 127 29.92 -1.78 -2.71
C GLY A 127 30.49 -3.00 -1.97
N ASN A 128 31.80 -3.21 -2.08
CA ASN A 128 32.50 -4.33 -1.43
C ASN A 128 32.46 -4.26 0.11
N THR A 129 32.29 -3.07 0.69
CA THR A 129 32.24 -2.88 2.14
C THR A 129 30.95 -3.38 2.74
N TYR A 130 29.86 -3.49 1.96
CA TYR A 130 28.59 -4.03 2.44
C TYR A 130 28.74 -5.41 3.11
N SER A 131 29.62 -6.26 2.55
CA SER A 131 29.92 -7.59 3.09
C SER A 131 30.55 -7.58 4.49
N LYS A 132 31.17 -6.47 4.89
CA LYS A 132 31.76 -6.26 6.22
C LYS A 132 30.75 -5.77 7.25
N LEU A 133 29.50 -5.56 6.83
CA LEU A 133 28.38 -5.16 7.67
C LEU A 133 28.66 -3.88 8.49
N PRO A 134 29.05 -2.75 7.84
CA PRO A 134 29.22 -1.47 8.53
C PRO A 134 27.88 -0.99 9.13
N GLU A 135 27.93 0.03 9.99
CA GLU A 135 26.76 0.54 10.70
C GLU A 135 25.61 0.91 9.74
N GLU A 136 25.92 1.51 8.59
CA GLU A 136 24.94 1.86 7.56
C GLU A 136 24.24 0.61 6.99
N ALA A 137 24.99 -0.47 6.78
CA ALA A 137 24.44 -1.74 6.31
C ALA A 137 23.51 -2.38 7.36
N LEU A 138 23.88 -2.29 8.64
CA LEU A 138 23.02 -2.75 9.74
C LEU A 138 21.68 -2.01 9.74
N ILE A 139 21.69 -0.69 9.59
CA ILE A 139 20.48 0.14 9.57
C ILE A 139 19.61 -0.21 8.34
N LEU A 140 20.21 -0.28 7.15
CA LEU A 140 19.49 -0.63 5.91
C LEU A 140 18.85 -2.02 6.00
N ASN A 141 19.59 -3.02 6.47
CA ASN A 141 19.08 -4.39 6.62
C ASN A 141 18.00 -4.48 7.70
N SER A 142 18.16 -3.75 8.81
CA SER A 142 17.15 -3.69 9.86
C SER A 142 15.84 -3.07 9.35
N LEU A 143 15.93 -1.97 8.59
CA LEU A 143 14.77 -1.35 7.96
C LEU A 143 14.08 -2.31 6.97
N ALA A 144 14.86 -3.00 6.13
CA ALA A 144 14.35 -4.02 5.22
C ALA A 144 13.59 -5.13 5.99
N MET A 145 14.17 -5.64 7.08
CA MET A 145 13.52 -6.66 7.91
C MET A 145 12.23 -6.16 8.58
N VAL A 146 12.19 -4.90 9.04
CA VAL A 146 10.95 -4.31 9.59
C VAL A 146 9.86 -4.25 8.52
N LEU A 147 10.19 -3.89 7.28
CA LEU A 147 9.24 -3.87 6.16
C LEU A 147 8.74 -5.28 5.84
N THR A 148 9.64 -6.28 5.79
CA THR A 148 9.28 -7.68 5.57
C THR A 148 8.36 -8.22 6.66
N VAL A 149 8.68 -8.00 7.93
CA VAL A 149 7.83 -8.44 9.05
C VAL A 149 6.47 -7.74 9.00
N SER A 150 6.46 -6.43 8.71
CA SER A 150 5.21 -5.68 8.56
C SER A 150 4.34 -6.24 7.44
N ALA A 151 4.94 -6.64 6.31
CA ALA A 151 4.23 -7.29 5.21
C ALA A 151 3.55 -8.59 5.68
N ILE A 152 4.30 -9.48 6.33
CA ILE A 152 3.79 -10.75 6.84
C ILE A 152 2.64 -10.55 7.82
N VAL A 153 2.82 -9.66 8.81
CA VAL A 153 1.81 -9.39 9.84
C VAL A 153 0.54 -8.79 9.24
N VAL A 154 0.67 -7.81 8.34
CA VAL A 154 -0.48 -7.20 7.67
C VAL A 154 -1.22 -8.22 6.81
N ALA A 155 -0.51 -9.08 6.07
CA ALA A 155 -1.13 -10.15 5.29
C ALA A 155 -1.97 -11.08 6.16
N TYR A 156 -1.36 -11.56 7.24
CA TYR A 156 -1.97 -12.48 8.17
C TYR A 156 -3.25 -11.90 8.78
N ILE A 157 -3.21 -10.65 9.27
CA ILE A 157 -4.38 -9.97 9.86
C ILE A 157 -5.50 -9.79 8.82
N ILE A 158 -5.19 -9.52 7.57
CA ILE A 158 -6.20 -9.32 6.52
C ILE A 158 -6.91 -10.63 6.17
N MET A 159 -6.14 -11.71 6.08
CA MET A 159 -6.61 -13.04 5.67
C MET A 159 -7.41 -13.75 6.77
N LYS A 160 -7.13 -13.47 8.04
CA LYS A 160 -7.78 -14.17 9.15
C LYS A 160 -9.18 -13.61 9.44
N ASP A 161 -10.15 -14.51 9.44
CA ASP A 161 -11.57 -14.18 9.60
C ASP A 161 -11.93 -13.63 10.98
N ASP A 162 -11.20 -14.02 12.03
CA ASP A 162 -11.39 -13.53 13.40
C ASP A 162 -11.28 -12.01 13.51
N PHE A 163 -10.55 -11.37 12.58
CA PHE A 163 -10.38 -9.92 12.54
C PHE A 163 -11.39 -9.23 11.60
N LYS A 164 -12.19 -9.97 10.82
CA LYS A 164 -13.26 -9.36 10.01
C LYS A 164 -14.33 -8.78 10.93
N TYR A 165 -14.91 -7.65 10.50
CA TYR A 165 -16.07 -7.08 11.17
C TYR A 165 -17.25 -8.07 11.09
N GLN A 166 -17.70 -8.56 12.24
CA GLN A 166 -18.91 -9.36 12.41
C GLN A 166 -20.04 -8.38 12.74
N GLY A 167 -20.97 -8.16 11.81
CA GLY A 167 -22.18 -7.41 12.13
C GLY A 167 -23.06 -8.28 13.01
N HIS A 168 -23.10 -8.03 14.31
CA HIS A 168 -24.15 -8.60 15.14
C HIS A 168 -25.49 -8.03 14.66
N ILE A 169 -26.28 -8.87 13.98
CA ILE A 169 -27.70 -8.61 13.80
C ILE A 169 -28.33 -8.80 15.18
N LEU A 170 -28.50 -7.72 15.93
CA LEU A 170 -29.35 -7.73 17.11
C LEU A 170 -30.78 -7.87 16.59
N ILE A 171 -31.25 -9.10 16.43
CA ILE A 171 -32.69 -9.35 16.38
C ILE A 171 -33.18 -9.05 17.78
N THR A 172 -33.70 -7.85 18.01
CA THR A 172 -34.61 -7.60 19.14
C THR A 172 -35.79 -8.53 18.92
N ALA A 173 -35.76 -9.68 19.60
CA ALA A 173 -36.94 -10.49 19.81
C ALA A 173 -37.91 -9.63 20.63
N GLN A 174 -38.79 -8.94 19.92
CA GLN A 174 -39.96 -8.33 20.51
C GLN A 174 -40.92 -9.49 20.76
N GLY A 175 -40.74 -10.14 21.90
CA GLY A 175 -41.66 -11.14 22.44
C GLY A 175 -42.72 -10.41 23.27
N ASP A 176 -43.96 -10.55 22.78
CA ASP A 176 -45.27 -10.52 23.45
C ASP A 176 -45.55 -9.48 24.55
#